data_AF-A0A1K1T564-F1
#
_entry.id   AF-A0A1K1T564-F1
#
_cell.length_a   1.000
_cell.length_b   1.000
_cell.length_c   1.000
_cell.angle_alpha   90.00
_cell.angle_beta   90.00
_cell.angle_gamma   90.00
#
_symmetry.space_group_name_H-M   'P 1'
#
loop_
_entity.id
_entity.type
_entity.pdbx_description
1 polymer ?
#
loop_
_entity_poly.entity_id
_entity_poly.type
_entity_poly.pdbx_seq_one_letter_code
_entity_poly.pdbx_strand_id
1 'polypeptide(L)'
;MKIAAGLLGACLLAAACSGPAPAAPTVTVTAPATRPSADPATLAWVDGFCAAIHGYRKRTNAEAVPNPSEPGSVAEAQKALSEELGGIAARTGEVVDRLTALPQAPVPLAETVRKAFVTKYTTARDRARTAKAALDGAKPDDAASQEPAAQALERAQQDVDGTYDPVAPLADAPELVAAAAAAPGCRA
;
A
#
# COMPACT_ATOMS: atom_id res chain seq x y z
N MET A 1 -46.01 -24.72 29.22
CA MET A 1 -47.08 -25.72 29.36
C MET A 1 -46.58 -27.06 28.82
N LYS A 2 -46.79 -28.18 29.52
CA LYS A 2 -46.69 -29.61 29.08
C LYS A 2 -45.30 -30.04 28.50
N ILE A 3 -44.47 -30.89 29.13
CA ILE A 3 -44.63 -32.31 29.58
C ILE A 3 -45.02 -33.20 28.36
N ALA A 4 -44.43 -34.36 28.00
CA ALA A 4 -43.74 -35.48 28.67
C ALA A 4 -42.80 -36.23 27.66
N ALA A 5 -42.09 -37.34 27.93
CA ALA A 5 -41.41 -37.92 29.12
C ALA A 5 -40.75 -39.29 28.80
N GLY A 6 -39.55 -39.57 29.35
CA GLY A 6 -39.03 -40.95 29.59
C GLY A 6 -38.37 -41.69 28.40
N LEU A 7 -37.79 -42.90 28.57
CA LEU A 7 -37.29 -43.65 29.74
C LEU A 7 -36.55 -44.92 29.21
N LEU A 8 -35.76 -45.62 30.05
CA LEU A 8 -35.04 -46.90 29.79
C LEU A 8 -33.82 -46.76 28.86
N GLY A 9 -32.71 -47.49 28.98
CA GLY A 9 -32.21 -48.55 29.89
C GLY A 9 -30.85 -49.03 29.31
N ALA A 10 -30.00 -49.82 29.94
CA ALA A 10 -29.97 -50.44 31.27
C ALA A 10 -28.48 -50.69 31.67
N CYS A 11 -28.19 -50.87 32.96
CA CYS A 11 -26.86 -51.29 33.41
C CYS A 11 -26.66 -52.80 33.19
N LEU A 12 -25.50 -53.20 32.66
CA LEU A 12 -25.03 -54.59 32.68
C LEU A 12 -23.54 -54.61 33.03
N LEU A 13 -23.23 -55.19 34.19
CA LEU A 13 -21.87 -55.54 34.63
C LEU A 13 -21.57 -56.99 34.22
N ALA A 14 -20.45 -57.26 33.55
CA ALA A 14 -19.81 -58.58 33.60
C ALA A 14 -18.36 -58.59 33.08
N ALA A 15 -17.52 -59.31 33.83
CA ALA A 15 -16.34 -60.07 33.40
C ALA A 15 -15.08 -59.34 32.88
N ALA A 16 -13.95 -59.83 33.37
CA ALA A 16 -12.60 -59.41 32.97
C ALA A 16 -12.07 -60.27 31.82
N CYS A 17 -11.19 -59.68 31.01
CA CYS A 17 -10.18 -60.40 30.23
C CYS A 17 -8.90 -59.54 30.18
N SER A 18 -7.84 -60.02 30.80
CA SER A 18 -6.50 -59.44 30.72
C SER A 18 -5.84 -59.80 29.39
N GLY A 19 -5.51 -58.80 28.58
CA GLY A 19 -4.69 -58.95 27.37
C GLY A 19 -3.71 -57.78 27.24
N PRO A 20 -2.50 -57.99 26.68
CA PRO A 20 -1.52 -56.92 26.54
C PRO A 20 -2.03 -55.83 25.60
N ALA A 21 -1.86 -54.57 26.01
CA ALA A 21 -2.30 -53.41 25.23
C ALA A 21 -1.59 -53.35 23.87
N PRO A 22 -2.31 -53.15 22.75
CA PRO A 22 -1.68 -52.86 21.46
C PRO A 22 -0.83 -51.60 21.56
N ALA A 23 0.37 -51.62 20.97
CA ALA A 23 1.21 -50.44 20.88
C ALA A 23 0.45 -49.32 20.16
N ALA A 24 0.38 -48.13 20.78
CA ALA A 24 -0.28 -46.98 20.17
C ALA A 24 0.43 -46.60 18.86
N PRO A 25 -0.32 -46.27 17.79
CA PRO A 25 0.29 -45.88 16.53
C PRO A 25 1.11 -44.60 16.73
N THR A 26 2.41 -44.68 16.46
CA THR A 26 3.32 -43.53 16.52
C THR A 26 2.93 -42.54 15.42
N VAL A 27 2.22 -41.48 15.78
CA VAL A 27 1.93 -40.38 14.86
C VAL A 27 3.23 -39.61 14.61
N THR A 28 3.92 -39.93 13.52
CA THR A 28 5.04 -39.14 13.03
C THR A 28 4.54 -37.75 12.67
N VAL A 29 4.78 -36.78 13.55
CA VAL A 29 4.54 -35.36 13.25
C VAL A 29 5.57 -34.94 12.22
N THR A 30 5.19 -35.01 10.94
CA THR A 30 5.92 -34.33 9.87
C THR A 30 5.94 -32.84 10.22
N ALA A 31 7.12 -32.32 10.54
CA ALA A 31 7.29 -30.90 10.78
C ALA A 31 6.75 -30.11 9.58
N PRO A 32 5.99 -29.00 9.79
CA PRO A 32 5.45 -28.24 8.67
C PRO A 32 6.58 -27.80 7.76
N ALA A 33 6.46 -28.09 6.46
CA ALA A 33 7.48 -27.74 5.49
C ALA A 33 7.79 -26.24 5.60
N THR A 34 9.05 -25.92 5.87
CA THR A 34 9.53 -24.54 5.94
C THR A 34 9.17 -23.87 4.62
N ARG A 35 8.27 -22.88 4.64
CA ARG A 35 7.97 -22.10 3.44
C ARG A 35 9.31 -21.54 2.94
N PRO A 36 9.62 -21.60 1.62
CA PRO A 36 10.78 -20.93 1.09
C PRO A 36 10.75 -19.47 1.54
N SER A 37 11.72 -19.06 2.34
CA SER A 37 11.91 -17.65 2.63
C SER A 37 12.23 -16.95 1.32
N ALA A 38 11.61 -15.81 1.06
CA ALA A 38 12.00 -14.98 -0.07
C ALA A 38 13.52 -14.73 -0.04
N ASP A 39 14.15 -14.73 -1.22
CA ASP A 39 15.55 -14.37 -1.37
C ASP A 39 15.81 -13.00 -0.68
N PRO A 40 16.89 -12.83 0.10
CA PRO A 40 17.13 -11.61 0.86
C PRO A 40 17.18 -10.32 0.00
N ALA A 41 17.70 -10.39 -1.23
CA ALA A 41 17.73 -9.22 -2.12
C ALA A 41 16.32 -8.88 -2.63
N THR A 42 15.51 -9.89 -2.95
CA THR A 42 14.10 -9.78 -3.33
C THR A 42 13.26 -9.21 -2.19
N LEU A 43 13.46 -9.69 -0.96
CA LEU A 43 12.80 -9.17 0.24
C LEU A 43 13.15 -7.69 0.48
N ALA A 44 14.44 -7.34 0.46
CA ALA A 44 14.89 -5.96 0.68
C ALA A 44 14.39 -4.99 -0.42
N TRP A 45 14.33 -5.46 -1.67
CA TRP A 45 13.82 -4.66 -2.79
C TRP A 45 12.31 -4.38 -2.63
N VAL A 46 11.51 -5.42 -2.33
CA VAL A 46 10.06 -5.28 -2.17
C VAL A 46 9.71 -4.45 -0.93
N ASP A 47 10.47 -4.59 0.16
CA ASP A 47 10.36 -3.75 1.34
C ASP A 47 10.56 -2.26 1.02
N GLY A 48 11.66 -1.92 0.34
CA GLY A 48 11.94 -0.55 -0.08
C GLY A 48 10.91 0.01 -1.07
N PHE A 49 10.44 -0.82 -2.01
CA PHE A 49 9.39 -0.45 -2.96
C PHE A 49 8.08 -0.10 -2.24
N CYS A 50 7.55 -1.00 -1.41
CA CYS A 50 6.35 -0.74 -0.63
C CYS A 50 6.52 0.47 0.31
N ALA A 51 7.65 0.59 1.00
CA ALA A 51 7.92 1.67 1.95
C ALA A 51 7.93 3.06 1.28
N ALA A 52 8.37 3.17 0.03
CA ALA A 52 8.28 4.42 -0.74
C ALA A 52 6.82 4.84 -0.96
N ILE A 53 5.98 3.91 -1.41
CA ILE A 53 4.56 4.14 -1.72
C ILE A 53 3.75 4.40 -0.45
N HIS A 54 4.01 3.65 0.62
CA HIS A 54 3.36 3.85 1.91
C HIS A 54 3.80 5.15 2.59
N GLY A 55 5.05 5.59 2.38
CA GLY A 55 5.50 6.93 2.74
C GLY A 55 4.66 8.03 2.09
N TYR A 56 4.39 7.92 0.78
CA TYR A 56 3.49 8.82 0.05
C TYR A 56 2.07 8.81 0.59
N ARG A 57 1.47 7.62 0.78
CA ARG A 57 0.11 7.46 1.35
C ARG A 57 0.02 8.14 2.72
N LYS A 58 0.94 7.83 3.63
CA LYS A 58 1.00 8.40 4.97
C LYS A 58 1.12 9.92 4.94
N ARG A 59 2.00 10.46 4.09
CA ARG A 59 2.25 11.89 3.99
C ARG A 59 1.08 12.65 3.36
N THR A 60 0.47 12.10 2.31
CA THR A 60 -0.76 12.64 1.70
C THR A 60 -1.91 12.66 2.70
N ASN A 61 -2.09 11.59 3.51
CA ASN A 61 -3.12 11.56 4.56
C ASN A 61 -2.82 12.53 5.73
N ALA A 62 -1.55 12.78 6.05
CA ALA A 62 -1.17 13.73 7.10
C ALA A 62 -1.29 15.20 6.65
N GLU A 63 -1.08 15.46 5.36
CA GLU A 63 -1.23 16.77 4.72
C GLU A 63 -2.67 17.03 4.21
N ALA A 64 -3.58 16.05 4.35
CA ALA A 64 -5.02 16.22 4.18
C ALA A 64 -5.64 16.95 5.37
N VAL A 65 -5.23 18.20 5.57
CA VAL A 65 -5.77 19.11 6.58
C VAL A 65 -7.20 19.49 6.17
N PRO A 66 -8.19 19.51 7.09
CA PRO A 66 -9.50 20.07 6.79
C PRO A 66 -9.33 21.55 6.39
N ASN A 67 -9.95 21.97 5.28
CA ASN A 67 -9.80 23.29 4.69
C ASN A 67 -9.62 24.41 5.74
N PRO A 68 -8.57 25.25 5.66
CA PRO A 68 -8.68 26.58 6.24
C PRO A 68 -9.90 27.28 5.62
N SER A 69 -10.51 28.21 6.35
CA SER A 69 -11.71 28.95 5.92
C SER A 69 -11.62 29.39 4.45
N GLU A 70 -12.75 29.37 3.73
CA GLU A 70 -12.81 29.79 2.32
C GLU A 70 -12.02 31.09 2.09
N PRO A 71 -11.11 31.14 1.09
CA PRO A 71 -10.26 32.30 0.86
C PRO A 71 -11.07 33.60 0.74
N GLY A 72 -10.68 34.63 1.48
CA GLY A 72 -11.36 35.94 1.44
C GLY A 72 -11.04 36.77 0.20
N SER A 73 -10.08 36.33 -0.61
CA SER A 73 -9.57 37.02 -1.79
C SER A 73 -8.97 36.06 -2.82
N VAL A 74 -8.79 36.54 -4.06
CA VAL A 74 -8.15 35.75 -5.13
C VAL A 74 -6.67 35.53 -4.83
N ALA A 75 -5.95 36.51 -4.28
CA ALA A 75 -4.58 36.34 -3.82
C ALA A 75 -4.43 35.25 -2.74
N GLU A 76 -5.37 35.13 -1.79
CA GLU A 76 -5.36 34.03 -0.80
C GLU A 76 -5.65 32.67 -1.44
N ALA A 77 -6.58 32.60 -2.40
CA ALA A 77 -6.86 31.37 -3.15
C ALA A 77 -5.64 30.94 -3.99
N GLN A 78 -4.99 31.89 -4.68
CA GLN A 78 -3.76 31.69 -5.45
C GLN A 78 -2.66 31.11 -4.57
N LYS A 79 -2.50 31.64 -3.34
CA LYS A 79 -1.52 31.15 -2.38
C LYS A 79 -1.84 29.72 -1.92
N ALA A 80 -3.08 29.44 -1.53
CA ALA A 80 -3.48 28.10 -1.07
C ALA A 80 -3.27 27.03 -2.17
N LEU A 81 -3.75 27.30 -3.38
CA LEU A 81 -3.58 26.40 -4.53
C LEU A 81 -2.09 26.21 -4.91
N SER A 82 -1.28 27.26 -4.76
CA SER A 82 0.17 27.19 -4.94
C SER A 82 0.89 26.34 -3.88
N GLU A 83 0.39 26.34 -2.63
CA GLU A 83 0.87 25.47 -1.56
C GLU A 83 0.47 24.00 -1.81
N GLU A 84 -0.76 23.74 -2.27
CA GLU A 84 -1.23 22.39 -2.62
C GLU A 84 -0.45 21.77 -3.79
N LEU A 85 -0.23 22.55 -4.87
CA LEU A 85 0.61 22.17 -6.01
C LEU A 85 2.06 21.92 -5.58
N GLY A 86 2.59 22.73 -4.65
CA GLY A 86 3.91 22.53 -4.06
C GLY A 86 3.99 21.24 -3.23
N GLY A 87 2.95 20.96 -2.44
CA GLY A 87 2.82 19.75 -1.63
C GLY A 87 2.82 18.49 -2.48
N ILE A 88 1.93 18.39 -3.47
CA ILE A 88 1.88 17.19 -4.33
C ILE A 88 3.18 17.01 -5.13
N ALA A 89 3.79 18.10 -5.63
CA ALA A 89 5.10 18.04 -6.27
C ALA A 89 6.20 17.50 -5.33
N ALA A 90 6.22 17.95 -4.07
CA ALA A 90 7.19 17.47 -3.09
C ALA A 90 6.97 15.99 -2.72
N ARG A 91 5.71 15.58 -2.48
CA ARG A 91 5.36 14.19 -2.11
C ARG A 91 5.64 13.21 -3.25
N THR A 92 5.32 13.58 -4.48
CA THR A 92 5.55 12.72 -5.66
C THR A 92 7.03 12.66 -6.05
N GLY A 93 7.77 13.76 -5.93
CA GLY A 93 9.23 13.78 -6.10
C GLY A 93 9.96 12.87 -5.12
N GLU A 94 9.58 12.90 -3.85
CA GLU A 94 10.15 12.02 -2.82
C GLU A 94 9.99 10.52 -3.16
N VAL A 95 8.87 10.13 -3.79
CA VAL A 95 8.67 8.76 -4.28
C VAL A 95 9.59 8.44 -5.45
N VAL A 96 9.73 9.34 -6.43
CA VAL A 96 10.66 9.15 -7.57
C VAL A 96 12.07 8.93 -7.05
N ASP A 97 12.54 9.77 -6.12
CA ASP A 97 13.88 9.68 -5.54
C ASP A 97 14.07 8.34 -4.80
N ARG A 98 13.12 7.93 -3.96
CA ARG A 98 13.16 6.65 -3.24
C ARG A 98 13.13 5.44 -4.17
N LEU A 99 12.26 5.43 -5.18
CA LEU A 99 12.14 4.31 -6.13
C LEU A 99 13.37 4.19 -7.04
N THR A 100 13.92 5.30 -7.51
CA THR A 100 15.13 5.31 -8.34
C THR A 100 16.40 4.96 -7.55
N ALA A 101 16.43 5.26 -6.24
CA ALA A 101 17.50 4.83 -5.34
C ALA A 101 17.48 3.33 -4.97
N LEU A 102 16.42 2.59 -5.30
CA LEU A 102 16.41 1.12 -5.13
C LEU A 102 17.49 0.47 -6.00
N PRO A 103 18.15 -0.60 -5.53
CA PRO A 103 19.04 -1.40 -6.37
C PRO A 103 18.27 -1.97 -7.58
N GLN A 104 19.00 -2.47 -8.58
CA GLN A 104 18.40 -3.18 -9.71
C GLN A 104 17.45 -4.26 -9.20
N ALA A 105 16.24 -4.35 -9.75
CA ALA A 105 15.29 -5.34 -9.29
C ALA A 105 15.81 -6.77 -9.59
N PRO A 106 15.68 -7.71 -8.63
CA PRO A 106 16.13 -9.09 -8.83
C PRO A 106 15.20 -9.88 -9.78
N VAL A 107 13.99 -9.38 -10.03
CA VAL A 107 12.99 -9.98 -10.93
C VAL A 107 12.62 -8.99 -12.04
N PRO A 108 12.54 -9.38 -13.33
CA PRO A 108 12.20 -8.47 -14.43
C PRO A 108 10.82 -7.77 -14.31
N LEU A 109 9.84 -8.44 -13.68
CA LEU A 109 8.53 -7.84 -13.41
C LEU A 109 8.66 -6.67 -12.42
N ALA A 110 9.41 -6.84 -11.33
CA ALA A 110 9.66 -5.79 -10.35
C ALA A 110 10.31 -4.54 -11.00
N GLU A 111 11.25 -4.72 -11.93
CA GLU A 111 11.85 -3.62 -12.69
C GLU A 111 10.81 -2.89 -13.56
N THR A 112 9.92 -3.64 -14.20
CA THR A 112 8.86 -3.11 -15.06
C THR A 112 7.84 -2.29 -14.26
N VAL A 113 7.42 -2.82 -13.11
CA VAL A 113 6.49 -2.14 -12.18
C VAL A 113 7.14 -0.89 -11.58
N ARG A 114 8.41 -0.96 -11.17
CA ARG A 114 9.17 0.21 -10.71
C ARG A 114 9.18 1.33 -11.76
N LYS A 115 9.47 1.02 -13.02
CA LYS A 115 9.46 2.01 -14.11
C LYS A 115 8.08 2.62 -14.36
N ALA A 116 7.02 1.81 -14.27
CA ALA A 116 5.64 2.31 -14.40
C ALA A 116 5.28 3.28 -13.26
N PHE A 117 5.64 2.95 -12.02
CA PHE A 117 5.41 3.81 -10.85
C PHE A 117 6.25 5.10 -10.94
N VAL A 118 7.56 4.99 -11.21
CA VAL A 118 8.46 6.16 -11.41
C VAL A 118 7.90 7.09 -12.49
N THR A 119 7.40 6.55 -13.61
CA THR A 119 6.75 7.34 -14.66
C THR A 119 5.52 8.09 -14.13
N LYS A 120 4.58 7.40 -13.47
CA LYS A 120 3.36 8.02 -12.90
C LYS A 120 3.69 9.16 -11.91
N TYR A 121 4.57 8.89 -10.95
CA TYR A 121 4.97 9.89 -9.96
C TYR A 121 5.77 11.05 -10.59
N THR A 122 6.57 10.80 -11.63
CA THR A 122 7.27 11.86 -12.38
C THR A 122 6.29 12.78 -13.12
N THR A 123 5.31 12.22 -13.83
CA THR A 123 4.28 12.99 -14.55
C THR A 123 3.50 13.89 -13.60
N ALA A 124 3.05 13.36 -12.47
CA ALA A 124 2.36 14.14 -11.43
C ALA A 124 3.23 15.27 -10.86
N ARG A 125 4.48 14.95 -10.50
CA ARG A 125 5.46 15.92 -10.00
C ARG A 125 5.67 17.08 -10.96
N ASP A 126 5.91 16.76 -12.22
CA ASP A 126 6.31 17.75 -13.22
C ASP A 126 5.12 18.58 -13.69
N ARG A 127 3.91 17.99 -13.77
CA ARG A 127 2.66 18.72 -13.96
C ARG A 127 2.42 19.73 -12.84
N ALA A 128 2.50 19.29 -11.59
CA ALA A 128 2.25 20.15 -10.44
C ALA A 128 3.30 21.26 -10.29
N ARG A 129 4.59 20.96 -10.53
CA ARG A 129 5.66 21.97 -10.60
C ARG A 129 5.41 23.03 -11.67
N THR A 130 5.00 22.59 -12.87
CA THR A 130 4.75 23.50 -14.00
C THR A 130 3.57 24.42 -13.71
N ALA A 131 2.47 23.87 -13.17
CA ALA A 131 1.30 24.64 -12.78
C ALA A 131 1.60 25.61 -11.63
N LYS A 132 2.36 25.18 -10.61
CA LYS A 132 2.83 26.07 -9.54
C LYS A 132 3.66 27.24 -10.08
N ALA A 133 4.61 26.98 -10.97
CA ALA A 133 5.45 28.02 -11.56
C ALA A 133 4.62 29.01 -12.41
N ALA A 134 3.58 28.54 -13.11
CA ALA A 134 2.67 29.40 -13.85
C ALA A 134 1.79 30.26 -12.91
N LEU A 135 1.27 29.67 -11.83
CA LEU A 135 0.43 30.35 -10.83
C LEU A 135 1.22 31.37 -10.00
N ASP A 136 2.45 31.04 -9.60
CA ASP A 136 3.37 31.93 -8.88
C ASP A 136 3.90 33.06 -9.77
N GLY A 137 3.93 32.85 -11.09
CA GLY A 137 4.32 33.85 -12.09
C GLY A 137 3.16 34.74 -12.57
N ALA A 138 1.91 34.41 -12.21
CA ALA A 138 0.74 35.22 -12.52
C ALA A 138 0.73 36.50 -11.66
N LYS A 139 -0.04 37.50 -12.09
CA LYS A 139 -0.23 38.71 -11.26
C LYS A 139 -1.00 38.34 -9.99
N PRO A 140 -0.78 39.03 -8.86
CA PRO A 140 -1.69 38.96 -7.73
C PRO A 140 -3.13 39.26 -8.19
N ASP A 141 -4.08 38.51 -7.64
CA ASP A 141 -5.51 38.57 -7.97
C ASP A 141 -5.88 38.20 -9.43
N ASP A 142 -4.99 37.52 -10.17
CA ASP A 142 -5.31 36.98 -11.50
C ASP A 142 -6.25 35.77 -11.40
N ALA A 143 -7.55 36.05 -11.39
CA ALA A 143 -8.59 35.03 -11.36
C ALA A 143 -8.55 34.04 -12.55
N ALA A 144 -7.98 34.44 -13.70
CA ALA A 144 -7.87 33.56 -14.87
C ALA A 144 -6.79 32.48 -14.71
N SER A 145 -5.84 32.66 -13.78
CA SER A 145 -4.79 31.69 -13.46
C SER A 145 -5.27 30.53 -12.57
N GLN A 146 -6.40 30.70 -11.85
CA GLN A 146 -6.89 29.73 -10.86
C GLN A 146 -7.36 28.42 -11.51
N GLU A 147 -8.24 28.50 -12.51
CA GLU A 147 -8.85 27.34 -13.16
C GLU A 147 -7.82 26.39 -13.82
N PRO A 148 -6.85 26.87 -14.62
CA PRO A 148 -5.79 26.01 -15.17
C PRO A 148 -4.94 25.34 -14.07
N ALA A 149 -4.68 26.03 -12.96
CA ALA A 149 -3.89 25.50 -11.86
C ALA A 149 -4.66 24.45 -11.05
N ALA A 150 -5.96 24.65 -10.82
CA ALA A 150 -6.84 23.69 -10.16
C ALA A 150 -6.99 22.41 -10.99
N GLN A 151 -7.24 22.53 -12.31
CA GLN A 151 -7.25 21.39 -13.22
C GLN A 151 -5.91 20.65 -13.27
N ALA A 152 -4.78 21.36 -13.14
CA ALA A 152 -3.47 20.74 -13.12
C ALA A 152 -3.20 19.98 -11.81
N LEU A 153 -3.70 20.48 -10.68
CA LEU A 153 -3.68 19.77 -9.40
C LEU A 153 -4.50 18.47 -9.46
N GLU A 154 -5.75 18.55 -9.92
CA GLU A 154 -6.63 17.39 -10.07
C GLU A 154 -5.99 16.31 -10.96
N ARG A 155 -5.47 16.70 -12.13
CA ARG A 155 -4.79 15.77 -13.04
C ARG A 155 -3.50 15.20 -12.46
N ALA A 156 -2.77 15.95 -11.63
CA ALA A 156 -1.58 15.44 -10.94
C ALA A 156 -1.94 14.40 -9.87
N GLN A 157 -3.12 14.51 -9.24
CA GLN A 157 -3.66 13.47 -8.37
C GLN A 157 -4.05 12.22 -9.19
N GLN A 158 -4.75 12.41 -10.31
CA GLN A 158 -5.16 11.33 -11.22
C GLN A 158 -3.97 10.57 -11.84
N ASP A 159 -2.86 11.26 -12.15
CA ASP A 159 -1.66 10.63 -12.71
C ASP A 159 -1.10 9.51 -11.81
N VAL A 160 -1.24 9.63 -10.48
CA VAL A 160 -0.83 8.62 -9.49
C VAL A 160 -1.95 7.67 -9.06
N ASP A 161 -3.13 7.71 -9.68
CA ASP A 161 -4.19 6.72 -9.40
C ASP A 161 -3.71 5.29 -9.69
N GLY A 162 -4.24 4.34 -8.92
CA GLY A 162 -3.86 2.93 -8.96
C GLY A 162 -2.49 2.61 -8.33
N THR A 163 -1.74 3.60 -7.83
CA THR A 163 -0.44 3.34 -7.14
C THR A 163 -0.59 3.01 -5.65
N TYR A 164 -1.78 3.17 -5.06
CA TYR A 164 -2.01 2.99 -3.62
C TYR A 164 -1.83 1.56 -3.12
N ASP A 165 -1.96 0.56 -3.99
CA ASP A 165 -1.60 -0.84 -3.71
C ASP A 165 -0.27 -1.17 -4.42
N PRO A 166 0.86 -1.22 -3.69
CA PRO A 166 2.15 -1.57 -4.27
C PRO A 166 2.31 -3.08 -4.56
N VAL A 167 1.40 -3.94 -4.08
CA VAL A 167 1.54 -5.41 -4.19
C VAL A 167 0.71 -5.98 -5.34
N ALA A 168 -0.48 -5.43 -5.63
CA ALA A 168 -1.30 -5.82 -6.77
C ALA A 168 -0.55 -5.95 -8.12
N PRO A 169 0.30 -4.99 -8.55
CA PRO A 169 1.05 -5.11 -9.81
C PRO A 169 2.17 -6.17 -9.79
N LEU A 170 2.47 -6.77 -8.63
CA LEU A 170 3.48 -7.82 -8.47
C LEU A 170 2.86 -9.23 -8.50
N ALA A 171 1.54 -9.35 -8.62
CA ALA A 171 0.78 -10.60 -8.44
C ALA A 171 1.21 -11.75 -9.38
N ASP A 172 1.69 -11.43 -10.58
CA ASP A 172 2.14 -12.43 -11.58
C ASP A 172 3.51 -13.06 -11.26
N ALA A 173 4.20 -12.62 -10.20
CA ALA A 173 5.46 -13.18 -9.72
C ALA A 173 5.31 -13.69 -8.27
N PRO A 174 5.09 -15.00 -8.04
CA PRO A 174 4.85 -15.56 -6.71
C PRO A 174 5.95 -15.27 -5.69
N GLU A 175 7.21 -15.16 -6.13
CA GLU A 175 8.35 -14.79 -5.29
C GLU A 175 8.28 -13.34 -4.79
N LEU A 176 7.72 -12.42 -5.58
CA LEU A 176 7.50 -11.03 -5.18
C LEU A 176 6.32 -10.92 -4.20
N VAL A 177 5.26 -11.70 -4.41
CA VAL A 177 4.12 -11.78 -3.47
C VAL A 177 4.56 -12.39 -2.12
N ALA A 178 5.38 -13.44 -2.15
CA ALA A 178 5.95 -14.04 -0.95
C ALA A 178 6.89 -13.07 -0.20
N ALA A 179 7.70 -12.29 -0.93
CA ALA A 179 8.50 -11.22 -0.37
C ALA A 179 7.64 -10.11 0.26
N ALA A 180 6.58 -9.66 -0.42
CA ALA A 180 5.67 -8.62 0.06
C ALA A 180 4.96 -9.01 1.36
N ALA A 181 4.55 -10.27 1.50
CA ALA A 181 3.96 -10.77 2.74
C ALA A 181 4.93 -10.72 3.94
N ALA A 182 6.23 -10.91 3.70
CA ALA A 182 7.28 -10.84 4.72
C ALA A 182 7.80 -9.42 4.99
N ALA A 183 7.77 -8.53 3.99
CA ALA A 183 8.31 -7.18 4.03
C ALA A 183 7.57 -6.24 5.03
N PRO A 184 8.25 -5.67 6.04
CA PRO A 184 7.71 -4.61 6.90
C PRO A 184 7.07 -3.42 6.14
N GLY A 185 7.72 -2.95 5.07
CA GLY A 185 7.28 -1.82 4.26
C GLY A 185 5.90 -2.01 3.64
N CYS A 186 5.49 -3.25 3.36
CA CYS A 186 4.18 -3.57 2.77
C CYS A 186 3.03 -3.68 3.79
N ARG A 187 3.28 -3.47 5.09
CA ARG A 187 2.27 -3.62 6.17
C ARG A 187 1.69 -2.31 6.73
N ALA A 188 1.75 -1.20 5.98
CA ALA A 188 1.41 0.15 6.44
C ALA A 188 0.20 0.81 5.72
#